data_AF-A0A2E2X0D2-F1
#
_entry.id   AF-A0A2E2X0D2-F1
#
_cell.length_a   1.000
_cell.length_b   1.000
_cell.length_c   1.000
_cell.angle_alpha   90.00
_cell.angle_beta   90.00
_cell.angle_gamma   90.00
#
_symmetry.space_group_name_H-M   'P 1'
#
loop_
_entity.id
_entity.type
_entity.pdbx_description
1 polymer ?
#
loop_
_entity_poly.entity_id
_entity_poly.type
_entity_poly.pdbx_seq_one_letter_code
_entity_poly.pdbx_strand_id
1 'polypeptide(L)'
;MNPTPTTLADSDLGRRLRAVPAPRPVLDRDREAQLTDRQREVLDGLGHLFDNGFAELTMAGIAAHVGCSLSTLYDLAPSRDELVLTVIDRNLRRIGRQAIGAIDPDT
;
A
#
# COMPACT_ATOMS: atom_id res chain seq x y z
N MET A 1 34.38 14.82 -29.12
CA MET A 1 33.18 15.41 -28.51
C MET A 1 32.37 14.26 -27.95
N ASN A 2 32.48 13.97 -26.65
CA ASN A 2 31.70 12.89 -26.05
C ASN A 2 30.26 13.39 -25.85
N PRO A 3 29.23 12.59 -26.21
CA PRO A 3 27.85 12.96 -25.92
C PRO A 3 27.67 13.03 -24.41
N THR A 4 27.17 14.16 -23.91
CA THR A 4 26.75 14.32 -22.52
C THR A 4 25.72 13.23 -22.20
N PRO A 5 25.84 12.49 -21.09
CA PRO A 5 24.84 11.50 -20.74
C PRO A 5 23.49 12.20 -20.59
N THR A 6 22.53 11.87 -21.47
CA THR A 6 21.15 12.31 -21.34
C THR A 6 20.62 11.77 -20.02
N THR A 7 20.44 12.65 -19.04
CA THR A 7 19.81 12.31 -17.77
C THR A 7 18.40 11.77 -18.05
N LEU A 8 17.95 10.74 -17.31
CA LEU A 8 16.58 10.21 -17.40
C LEU A 8 15.53 11.33 -17.38
N ALA A 9 15.79 12.40 -16.63
CA ALA A 9 14.97 13.60 -16.57
C ALA A 9 14.65 14.23 -17.93
N ASP A 10 15.63 14.29 -18.84
CA ASP A 10 15.54 14.96 -20.14
C ASP A 10 15.13 14.02 -21.29
N SER A 11 15.14 12.71 -21.03
CA SER A 11 14.73 11.70 -21.99
C SER A 11 13.23 11.70 -22.27
N ASP A 12 12.82 11.33 -23.49
CA ASP A 12 11.41 11.11 -23.83
C ASP A 12 10.76 10.07 -22.90
N LEU A 13 11.50 9.00 -22.57
CA LEU A 13 11.05 7.99 -21.61
C LEU A 13 10.72 8.61 -20.24
N GLY A 14 11.61 9.46 -19.71
CA GLY A 14 11.38 10.15 -18.44
C GLY A 14 10.17 11.07 -18.48
N ARG A 15 9.95 11.79 -19.59
CA ARG A 15 8.75 12.61 -19.79
C ARG A 15 7.47 11.75 -19.79
N ARG A 16 7.49 10.62 -20.49
CA ARG A 16 6.36 9.69 -20.56
C ARG A 16 6.05 9.04 -19.22
N LEU A 17 7.07 8.64 -18.46
CA LEU A 17 6.89 8.07 -17.11
C LEU A 17 6.26 9.09 -16.15
N ARG A 18 6.69 10.36 -16.18
CA ARG A 18 6.08 11.43 -15.37
C ARG A 18 4.63 11.75 -15.74
N ALA A 19 4.23 11.46 -16.98
CA ALA A 19 2.86 11.65 -17.44
C ALA A 19 1.91 10.50 -17.01
N VAL A 20 2.43 9.38 -16.50
CA VAL A 20 1.60 8.28 -16.00
C VAL A 20 0.93 8.73 -14.70
N PRO A 21 -0.42 8.77 -14.64
CA PRO A 21 -1.12 9.14 -13.43
C PRO A 21 -0.85 8.10 -12.34
N ALA A 22 -0.68 8.56 -11.10
CA ALA A 22 -0.56 7.65 -9.97
C ALA A 22 -1.83 6.78 -9.86
N PRO A 23 -1.68 5.49 -9.52
CA PRO A 23 -2.83 4.62 -9.30
C PRO A 23 -3.67 5.17 -8.15
N ARG A 24 -5.00 5.14 -8.33
CA ARG A 24 -5.94 5.52 -7.29
C ARG A 24 -5.75 4.61 -6.07
N PRO A 25 -5.66 5.16 -4.84
CA PRO A 25 -5.65 4.35 -3.63
C PRO A 25 -6.86 3.44 -3.54
N VAL A 26 -6.65 2.22 -3.05
CA VAL A 26 -7.75 1.32 -2.69
C VAL A 26 -8.41 1.84 -1.41
N LEU A 27 -7.58 2.24 -0.44
CA LEU A 27 -7.98 3.01 0.74
C LEU A 27 -7.70 4.48 0.47
N ASP A 28 -8.75 5.27 0.26
CA ASP A 28 -8.57 6.72 0.11
C ASP A 28 -8.01 7.36 1.40
N ARG A 29 -7.41 8.55 1.23
CA ARG A 29 -6.70 9.22 2.33
C ARG A 29 -7.62 9.64 3.47
N ASP A 30 -8.86 10.01 3.17
CA ASP A 30 -9.82 10.46 4.18
C ASP A 30 -10.26 9.27 5.05
N ARG A 31 -10.51 8.12 4.41
CA ARG A 31 -10.81 6.86 5.10
C ARG A 31 -9.62 6.37 5.91
N GLU A 32 -8.40 6.45 5.38
CA GLU A 32 -7.18 6.09 6.11
C GLU A 32 -6.99 6.96 7.38
N ALA A 33 -7.27 8.27 7.27
CA ALA A 33 -7.19 9.20 8.40
C ALA A 33 -8.23 8.89 9.50
N GLN A 34 -9.41 8.39 9.12
CA GLN A 34 -10.51 8.04 10.03
C GLN A 34 -10.35 6.67 10.71
N LEU A 35 -9.35 5.86 10.33
CA LEU A 35 -9.12 4.58 10.98
C LEU A 35 -8.85 4.76 12.48
N THR A 36 -9.44 3.90 13.28
CA THR A 36 -9.08 3.80 14.70
C THR A 36 -7.69 3.18 14.86
N ASP A 37 -7.05 3.39 16.01
CA ASP A 37 -5.75 2.77 16.29
C ASP A 37 -5.83 1.24 16.20
N ARG A 38 -6.92 0.64 16.71
CA ARG A 38 -7.15 -0.80 16.57
C ARG A 38 -7.24 -1.25 15.11
N GLN A 39 -7.92 -0.49 14.25
CA GLN A 39 -8.01 -0.80 12.82
C GLN A 39 -6.63 -0.68 12.13
N ARG A 40 -5.82 0.30 12.50
CA ARG A 40 -4.44 0.43 12.00
C ARG A 40 -3.58 -0.77 12.40
N GLU A 41 -3.64 -1.17 13.67
CA GLU A 41 -2.95 -2.36 14.18
C GLU A 41 -3.39 -3.64 13.45
N VAL A 42 -4.70 -3.80 13.18
CA VAL A 42 -5.19 -4.93 12.36
C VAL A 42 -4.53 -4.91 10.98
N LEU A 43 -4.58 -3.77 10.28
CA LEU A 43 -4.01 -3.65 8.93
C LEU A 43 -2.49 -3.90 8.90
N ASP A 44 -1.76 -3.48 9.94
CA ASP A 44 -0.33 -3.76 10.07
C ASP A 44 -0.07 -5.26 10.28
N GLY A 45 -0.84 -5.90 11.18
CA GLY A 45 -0.77 -7.35 11.39
C GLY A 45 -1.13 -8.17 10.14
N LEU A 46 -2.10 -7.71 9.34
CA LEU A 46 -2.44 -8.33 8.07
C LEU A 46 -1.29 -8.26 7.06
N GLY A 47 -0.53 -7.16 7.04
CA GLY A 47 0.65 -7.02 6.20
C GLY A 47 1.65 -8.15 6.43
N HIS A 48 1.97 -8.40 7.70
CA HIS A 48 2.87 -9.49 8.11
C HIS A 48 2.30 -10.88 7.82
N LEU A 49 1.00 -11.08 8.00
CA LEU A 49 0.35 -12.35 7.68
C LEU A 49 0.49 -12.68 6.19
N PHE A 50 0.35 -11.67 5.32
CA PHE A 50 0.38 -11.87 3.87
C PHE A 50 1.78 -12.10 3.29
N ASP A 51 2.86 -11.86 4.05
CA ASP A 51 4.23 -12.15 3.62
C ASP A 51 4.45 -13.63 3.26
N ASN A 52 3.67 -14.53 3.86
CA ASN A 52 3.71 -15.97 3.60
C ASN A 52 2.73 -16.43 2.51
N GLY A 53 2.08 -15.48 1.82
CA GLY A 53 1.01 -15.73 0.87
C GLY A 53 -0.38 -15.70 1.49
N PHE A 54 -1.38 -15.46 0.65
CA PHE A 54 -2.77 -15.20 1.08
C PHE A 54 -3.83 -16.01 0.32
N ALA A 55 -3.42 -16.87 -0.62
CA ALA A 55 -4.36 -17.60 -1.50
C ALA A 55 -5.35 -18.48 -0.71
N GLU A 56 -4.84 -19.19 0.30
CA GLU A 56 -5.61 -20.12 1.14
C GLU A 56 -6.24 -19.44 2.37
N LEU A 57 -5.98 -18.15 2.58
CA LEU A 57 -6.53 -17.44 3.74
C LEU A 57 -8.02 -17.17 3.52
N THR A 58 -8.80 -17.44 4.57
CA THR A 58 -10.22 -17.09 4.64
C THR A 58 -10.39 -15.91 5.59
N MET A 59 -11.50 -15.16 5.48
CA MET A 59 -11.81 -14.08 6.43
C MET A 59 -11.82 -14.58 7.89
N ALA A 60 -12.32 -15.79 8.14
CA ALA A 60 -12.32 -16.39 9.47
C ALA A 60 -10.92 -16.75 9.96
N GLY A 61 -10.08 -17.34 9.10
CA GLY A 61 -8.69 -17.65 9.42
C GLY A 61 -7.87 -16.39 9.70
N ILE A 62 -8.10 -15.35 8.91
CA ILE A 62 -7.51 -14.02 9.11
C ILE A 62 -7.94 -13.46 10.47
N ALA A 63 -9.25 -13.42 10.77
CA ALA A 63 -9.77 -12.89 12.03
C ALA A 63 -9.15 -13.58 13.25
N ALA A 64 -9.04 -14.92 13.20
CA ALA A 64 -8.41 -15.72 14.23
C ALA A 64 -6.92 -15.41 14.40
N HIS A 65 -6.19 -15.20 13.29
CA HIS A 65 -4.76 -14.92 13.33
C HIS A 65 -4.44 -13.53 13.92
N VAL A 66 -5.19 -12.49 13.53
CA VAL A 66 -4.94 -11.10 13.98
C VAL A 66 -5.71 -10.76 15.27
N GLY A 67 -6.42 -11.73 15.86
CA GLY A 67 -7.16 -11.57 17.12
C GLY A 67 -8.26 -10.52 17.03
N CYS A 68 -9.05 -10.52 15.96
CA CYS A 68 -10.16 -9.59 15.76
C CYS A 68 -11.46 -10.32 15.38
N SER A 69 -12.57 -9.59 15.40
CA SER A 69 -13.86 -10.14 14.97
C SER A 69 -13.99 -10.11 13.44
N LEU A 70 -14.82 -10.99 12.88
CA LEU A 70 -15.21 -10.91 11.46
C LEU A 70 -15.84 -9.55 11.12
N SER A 71 -16.66 -9.00 12.02
CA SER A 71 -17.25 -7.67 11.82
C SER A 71 -16.19 -6.61 11.62
N THR A 72 -15.13 -6.62 12.44
CA THR A 72 -14.01 -5.67 12.32
C THR A 72 -13.33 -5.76 10.96
N LEU A 73 -13.18 -6.96 10.39
CA LEU A 73 -12.62 -7.13 9.05
C LEU A 73 -13.59 -6.64 7.96
N TYR A 74 -14.89 -6.90 8.10
CA TYR A 74 -15.90 -6.40 7.15
C TYR A 74 -16.10 -4.88 7.23
N ASP A 75 -15.84 -4.25 8.37
CA ASP A 75 -15.81 -2.80 8.52
C ASP A 75 -14.60 -2.18 7.77
N LEU A 76 -13.54 -2.97 7.56
CA LEU A 76 -12.35 -2.57 6.79
C LEU A 76 -12.53 -2.79 5.30
N ALA A 77 -13.05 -3.95 4.90
CA ALA A 77 -13.29 -4.29 3.49
C ALA A 77 -14.44 -5.31 3.33
N PRO A 78 -15.29 -5.17 2.29
CA PRO A 78 -16.46 -6.02 2.10
C PRO A 78 -16.13 -7.45 1.66
N SER A 79 -14.89 -7.73 1.26
CA SER A 79 -14.44 -9.06 0.83
C SER A 79 -12.99 -9.31 1.21
N ARG A 80 -12.58 -10.59 1.17
CA ARG A 80 -11.18 -10.99 1.35
C ARG A 80 -10.27 -10.31 0.33
N ASP A 81 -10.66 -10.33 -0.94
CA ASP A 81 -9.82 -9.81 -2.01
C ASP A 81 -9.67 -8.29 -1.90
N GLU A 82 -10.73 -7.58 -1.51
CA GLU A 82 -10.63 -6.15 -1.20
C GLU A 82 -9.79 -5.86 0.05
N LEU A 83 -9.85 -6.73 1.07
CA LEU A 83 -9.00 -6.61 2.25
C LEU A 83 -7.52 -6.77 1.87
N VAL A 84 -7.20 -7.76 1.05
CA VAL A 84 -5.84 -7.99 0.53
C VAL A 84 -5.38 -6.78 -0.27
N LEU A 85 -6.16 -6.31 -1.24
CA LEU A 85 -5.82 -5.13 -2.04
C LEU A 85 -5.60 -3.89 -1.18
N THR A 86 -6.44 -3.68 -0.16
CA THR A 86 -6.32 -2.58 0.79
C THR A 86 -5.00 -2.61 1.55
N VAL A 87 -4.64 -3.77 2.11
CA VAL A 87 -3.40 -3.95 2.87
C VAL A 87 -2.17 -3.78 1.98
N ILE A 88 -2.17 -4.37 0.78
CA ILE A 88 -1.05 -4.29 -0.14
C ILE A 88 -0.85 -2.87 -0.67
N ASP A 89 -1.91 -2.19 -1.12
CA ASP A 89 -1.84 -0.79 -1.58
C ASP A 89 -1.32 0.12 -0.46
N ARG A 90 -1.83 -0.03 0.77
CA ARG A 90 -1.37 0.73 1.95
C ARG A 90 0.12 0.50 2.22
N ASN A 91 0.58 -0.75 2.20
CA ASN A 91 1.98 -1.09 2.43
C ASN A 91 2.90 -0.52 1.35
N LEU A 92 2.55 -0.67 0.07
CA LEU A 92 3.34 -0.14 -1.04
C LEU A 92 3.42 1.39 -0.99
N ARG A 93 2.33 2.07 -0.65
CA ARG A 93 2.33 3.54 -0.46
C ARG A 93 3.22 3.97 0.70
N ARG A 94 3.19 3.24 1.82
CA ARG A 94 4.07 3.51 2.97
C ARG A 94 5.54 3.36 2.58
N ILE A 95 5.90 2.27 1.91
CA ILE A 95 7.27 2.02 1.43
C ILE A 95 7.71 3.11 0.45
N GLY A 96 6.85 3.47 -0.52
CA GLY A 96 7.15 4.52 -1.48
C GLY A 96 7.43 5.87 -0.83
N ARG A 97 6.62 6.28 0.18
CA ARG A 97 6.87 7.51 0.95
C ARG A 97 8.20 7.46 1.70
N GLN A 98 8.51 6.34 2.34
CA GLN A 98 9.78 6.16 3.05
C GLN A 98 10.98 6.23 2.09
N ALA A 99 10.88 5.60 0.92
CA ALA A 99 11.92 5.62 -0.09
C ALA A 99 12.17 7.04 -0.63
N ILE A 100 11.10 7.82 -0.89
CA ILE A 100 11.22 9.21 -1.33
C ILE A 100 11.92 10.06 -0.27
N GLY A 101 11.49 10.00 0.99
CA GLY A 101 12.12 10.76 2.07
C GLY A 101 13.58 10.37 2.36
N ALA A 102 13.99 9.16 1.97
CA ALA A 102 15.39 8.72 2.08
C ALA A 102 16.28 9.26 0.93
N ILE A 103 15.70 9.59 -0.22
CA ILE A 103 16.43 10.08 -1.41
C ILE A 103 16.46 11.61 -1.45
N ASP A 104 15.43 12.26 -0.91
CA ASP A 104 15.31 13.72 -0.85
C ASP A 104 15.05 14.17 0.60
N PRO A 105 16.10 14.34 1.41
CA PRO A 105 15.97 14.66 2.84
C PRO A 105 15.53 16.11 3.11
N ASP A 106 15.43 16.98 2.09
CA ASP A 106 15.14 18.41 2.22
C ASP A 106 13.68 18.80 1.86
N THR A 107 12.78 17.81 1.64
CA THR A 107 11.33 18.02 1.50
C THR A 107 10.57 17.54 2.73
#